data_AF-A0AAW9H083-F1
#
_entry.id   AF-A0AAW9H083-F1
#
_cell.length_a   1.000
_cell.length_b   1.000
_cell.length_c   1.000
_cell.angle_alpha   90.00
_cell.angle_beta   90.00
_cell.angle_gamma   90.00
#
_symmetry.space_group_name_H-M   'P 1'
#
loop_
_entity.id
_entity.type
_entity.pdbx_description
1 polymer ?
#
loop_
_entity_poly.entity_id
_entity_poly.type
_entity_poly.pdbx_seq_one_letter_code
_entity_poly.pdbx_strand_id
1 'polypeptide(L)'
;MRLTMPATVAVCVLLAACSKGGDKNGDDVAMSNASVADVAKVQAAKLQPGQWEMRIEQVSSETSGGSGNMPQMPKVPPSTAKVCLTAKQINDPTSLFGSASPMQKNCVYDSFSMKDGKIDAKMHCTMGDIKVAGTSTGTFSATEMASESHSTITGLPGGMSMKTHMKMDGKRLGECQPGDIKPGDTKAPAAG
;
A
#
# COMPACT_ATOMS: atom_id res chain seq x y z
N MET A 1 -19.72 70.66 -1.25
CA MET A 1 -20.09 70.71 0.18
C MET A 1 -21.33 69.85 0.37
N ARG A 2 -21.36 69.02 1.43
CA ARG A 2 -22.48 68.17 1.93
C ARG A 2 -22.67 66.87 1.12
N LEU A 3 -22.07 65.73 1.48
CA LEU A 3 -22.18 64.90 2.71
C LEU A 3 -23.62 64.44 2.97
N THR A 4 -23.91 63.17 2.70
CA THR A 4 -24.87 62.30 3.42
C THR A 4 -24.77 60.86 2.90
N MET A 5 -24.09 60.01 3.67
CA MET A 5 -24.36 58.57 3.82
C MET A 5 -25.53 58.45 4.83
N PRO A 6 -26.38 57.39 4.81
CA PRO A 6 -25.97 56.15 5.49
C PRO A 6 -26.58 54.83 4.93
N ALA A 7 -25.94 53.73 5.35
CA ALA A 7 -26.50 52.40 5.68
C ALA A 7 -27.51 51.76 4.70
N THR A 8 -27.33 50.54 4.21
CA THR A 8 -27.30 49.28 4.98
C THR A 8 -27.16 48.12 3.97
N VAL A 9 -26.81 46.94 4.51
CA VAL A 9 -26.89 45.59 3.94
C VAL A 9 -25.60 45.09 3.30
N ALA A 10 -24.77 44.57 4.19
CA ALA A 10 -23.85 43.48 3.92
C ALA A 10 -24.58 42.34 3.19
N VAL A 11 -24.18 42.11 1.93
CA VAL A 11 -24.29 40.78 1.32
C VAL A 11 -22.86 40.27 1.25
N CYS A 12 -22.49 39.51 2.27
CA CYS A 12 -21.40 38.56 2.17
C CYS A 12 -21.77 37.57 1.04
N VAL A 13 -21.26 37.82 -0.17
CA VAL A 13 -21.05 36.74 -1.13
C VAL A 13 -19.93 35.90 -0.54
N LEU A 14 -20.31 35.01 0.37
CA LEU A 14 -19.52 33.83 0.69
C LEU A 14 -19.44 33.06 -0.63
N LEU A 15 -18.35 33.28 -1.36
CA LEU A 15 -17.82 32.24 -2.23
C LEU A 15 -17.74 31.01 -1.33
N ALA A 16 -18.63 30.04 -1.55
CA ALA A 16 -18.46 28.67 -1.10
C ALA A 16 -17.28 28.07 -1.88
N ALA A 17 -16.08 28.62 -1.67
CA ALA A 17 -14.82 27.95 -1.91
C ALA A 17 -14.64 26.95 -0.77
N CYS A 18 -15.35 25.83 -0.88
CA CYS A 18 -15.17 24.66 -0.03
C CYS A 18 -13.91 23.87 -0.48
N SER A 19 -12.82 24.57 -0.74
CA SER A 19 -11.49 24.03 -1.01
C SER A 19 -10.59 24.38 0.18
N LYS A 20 -10.81 23.66 1.28
CA LYS A 20 -9.90 23.65 2.42
C LYS A 20 -8.68 22.80 2.05
N GLY A 21 -7.66 23.45 1.50
CA GLY A 21 -6.28 22.94 1.46
C GLY A 21 -5.58 23.12 0.12
N GLY A 22 -5.01 24.31 -0.13
CA GLY A 22 -4.15 24.60 -1.28
C GLY A 22 -2.65 24.38 -1.01
N ASP A 23 -2.06 23.55 -1.86
CA ASP A 23 -0.73 23.63 -2.52
C ASP A 23 0.58 23.80 -1.73
N LYS A 24 1.36 22.69 -1.70
CA LYS A 24 2.78 22.56 -2.16
C LYS A 24 3.21 21.06 -2.11
N ASN A 25 3.64 20.51 -3.25
CA ASN A 25 3.93 19.09 -3.58
C ASN A 25 2.70 18.17 -3.74
N GLY A 26 2.40 17.78 -4.97
CA GLY A 26 1.32 16.85 -5.36
C GLY A 26 1.60 15.37 -5.04
N ASP A 27 2.20 15.10 -3.89
CA ASP A 27 2.69 13.76 -3.50
C ASP A 27 2.19 13.28 -2.14
N ASP A 28 1.51 14.14 -1.38
CA ASP A 28 0.99 13.78 -0.06
C ASP A 28 -0.41 13.19 -0.17
N VAL A 29 -0.56 11.94 0.27
CA VAL A 29 -1.82 11.20 0.28
C VAL A 29 -2.08 10.68 1.68
N ALA A 30 -3.26 10.93 2.22
CA ALA A 30 -3.70 10.34 3.48
C ALA A 30 -5.09 9.74 3.27
N MET A 31 -5.27 8.51 3.77
CA MET A 31 -6.51 7.75 3.68
C MET A 31 -6.81 7.08 5.01
N SER A 32 -8.09 6.93 5.32
CA SER A 32 -8.57 6.15 6.46
C SER A 32 -9.73 5.26 6.03
N ASN A 33 -9.86 4.10 6.68
CA ASN A 33 -10.82 3.05 6.31
C ASN A 33 -10.78 2.71 4.81
N ALA A 34 -9.59 2.68 4.22
CA ALA A 34 -9.42 2.48 2.78
C ALA A 34 -9.31 1.00 2.44
N SER A 35 -9.81 0.65 1.26
CA SER A 35 -9.65 -0.70 0.73
C SER A 35 -8.21 -0.94 0.28
N VAL A 36 -7.79 -2.21 0.27
CA VAL A 36 -6.48 -2.61 -0.28
C VAL A 36 -6.32 -2.15 -1.73
N ALA A 37 -7.39 -2.20 -2.52
CA ALA A 37 -7.36 -1.81 -3.92
C ALA A 37 -7.10 -0.31 -4.10
N ASP A 38 -7.68 0.54 -3.25
CA ASP A 38 -7.49 1.99 -3.35
C ASP A 38 -6.08 2.40 -2.94
N VAL A 39 -5.57 1.82 -1.85
CA VAL A 39 -4.19 2.02 -1.41
C VAL A 39 -3.19 1.51 -2.47
N ALA A 40 -3.47 0.38 -3.12
CA ALA A 40 -2.65 -0.14 -4.20
C ALA A 40 -2.60 0.79 -5.42
N LYS A 41 -3.73 1.37 -5.84
CA LYS A 41 -3.79 2.36 -6.94
C LYS A 41 -2.89 3.54 -6.68
N VAL A 42 -2.93 4.10 -5.48
CA VAL A 42 -2.11 5.27 -5.17
C VAL A 42 -0.63 4.93 -5.11
N GLN A 43 -0.26 3.81 -4.49
CA GLN A 43 1.15 3.39 -4.48
C GLN A 43 1.66 3.11 -5.89
N ALA A 44 0.90 2.36 -6.70
CA ALA A 44 1.31 2.00 -8.04
C ALA A 44 1.49 3.24 -8.93
N ALA A 45 0.61 4.24 -8.82
CA ALA A 45 0.71 5.50 -9.55
C ALA A 45 2.01 6.28 -9.27
N LYS A 46 2.72 5.98 -8.17
CA LYS A 46 4.02 6.59 -7.84
C LYS A 46 5.23 5.80 -8.38
N LEU A 47 5.03 4.61 -8.94
CA LEU A 47 6.09 3.75 -9.45
C LEU A 47 6.30 3.93 -10.96
N GLN A 48 7.53 3.79 -11.42
CA GLN A 48 7.82 3.72 -12.85
C GLN A 48 7.62 2.30 -13.41
N PRO A 49 7.02 2.19 -14.61
CA PRO A 49 6.99 0.93 -15.36
C PRO A 49 8.42 0.42 -15.63
N GLY A 50 8.58 -0.90 -15.67
CA GLY A 50 9.86 -1.54 -15.94
C GLY A 50 10.04 -2.86 -15.21
N GLN A 51 11.23 -3.44 -15.33
CA GLN A 51 11.64 -4.59 -14.54
C GLN A 51 12.00 -4.14 -13.14
N TRP A 52 11.47 -4.82 -12.14
CA TRP A 52 11.73 -4.60 -10.72
C TRP A 52 12.31 -5.87 -10.11
N GLU A 53 13.31 -5.71 -9.25
CA GLU A 53 13.77 -6.73 -8.34
C GLU A 53 13.18 -6.46 -6.96
N MET A 54 12.46 -7.44 -6.43
CA MET A 54 11.81 -7.40 -5.13
C MET A 54 12.50 -8.41 -4.21
N ARG A 55 12.92 -7.97 -3.03
CA ARG A 55 13.45 -8.82 -1.98
C ARG A 55 12.50 -8.78 -0.80
N ILE A 56 12.15 -9.95 -0.28
CA ILE A 56 11.32 -10.09 0.93
C ILE A 56 12.11 -10.93 1.92
N GLU A 57 12.19 -10.45 3.16
CA GLU A 57 12.90 -11.10 4.25
C GLU A 57 12.04 -11.14 5.51
N GLN A 58 11.89 -12.33 6.09
CA GLN A 58 11.29 -12.48 7.40
C GLN A 58 12.35 -12.30 8.48
N VAL A 59 12.34 -11.14 9.13
CA VAL A 59 13.31 -10.77 10.17
C VAL A 59 13.06 -11.60 11.44
N SER A 60 11.81 -11.65 11.88
CA SER A 60 11.40 -12.48 13.02
C SER A 60 10.00 -13.02 12.86
N SER A 61 9.75 -14.16 13.50
CA SER A 61 8.41 -14.67 13.75
C SER A 61 8.38 -15.33 15.10
N GLU A 62 7.39 -14.97 15.88
CA GLU A 62 7.17 -15.46 17.23
C GLU A 62 5.77 -16.04 17.27
N THR A 63 5.67 -17.33 17.59
CA THR A 63 4.38 -17.98 17.84
C THR A 63 4.23 -18.16 19.34
N SER A 64 3.07 -17.81 19.88
CA SER A 64 2.76 -17.92 21.31
C SER A 64 1.40 -18.60 21.51
N GLY A 65 1.23 -19.29 22.63
CA GLY A 65 0.04 -20.12 22.91
C GLY A 65 0.15 -21.54 22.35
N GLY A 66 -0.95 -22.30 22.39
CA GLY A 66 -0.97 -23.71 22.00
C GLY A 66 -0.80 -24.69 23.17
N SER A 67 -1.46 -25.83 23.09
CA SER A 67 -1.33 -26.93 24.06
C SER A 67 -0.17 -27.86 23.69
N GLY A 68 1.04 -27.60 24.22
CA GLY A 68 2.22 -28.50 24.09
C GLY A 68 2.79 -28.66 22.67
N ASN A 69 4.09 -29.04 22.59
CA ASN A 69 4.90 -29.47 21.42
C ASN A 69 4.42 -29.05 20.01
N MET A 70 4.05 -27.80 19.82
CA MET A 70 3.76 -27.28 18.49
C MET A 70 5.08 -27.04 17.75
N PRO A 71 5.27 -27.60 16.55
CA PRO A 71 6.48 -27.37 15.77
C PRO A 71 6.61 -25.88 15.51
N GLN A 72 7.77 -25.33 15.85
CA GLN A 72 8.09 -23.94 15.58
C GLN A 72 7.98 -23.72 14.06
N MET A 73 7.12 -22.78 13.65
CA MET A 73 6.96 -22.44 12.24
C MET A 73 8.32 -22.08 11.66
N PRO A 74 8.77 -22.74 10.57
CA PRO A 74 10.08 -22.45 9.99
C PRO A 74 10.11 -20.99 9.54
N LYS A 75 11.24 -20.32 9.75
CA LYS A 75 11.46 -18.99 9.19
C LYS A 75 11.40 -19.10 7.67
N VAL A 76 10.63 -18.23 7.01
CA VAL A 76 10.63 -18.14 5.56
C VAL A 76 12.01 -17.62 5.14
N PRO A 77 12.76 -18.34 4.30
CA PRO A 77 14.04 -17.87 3.82
C PRO A 77 13.86 -16.57 3.02
N PRO A 78 14.84 -15.66 3.06
CA PRO A 78 14.81 -14.48 2.21
C PRO A 78 14.62 -14.90 0.75
N SER A 79 13.72 -14.22 0.05
CA SER A 79 13.42 -14.50 -1.34
C SER A 79 13.62 -13.23 -2.16
N THR A 80 14.24 -13.39 -3.33
CA THR A 80 14.37 -12.32 -4.32
C THR A 80 13.70 -12.77 -5.60
N ALA A 81 12.83 -11.93 -6.14
CA ALA A 81 12.10 -12.19 -7.37
C ALA A 81 12.17 -10.98 -8.28
N LYS A 82 12.30 -11.23 -9.59
CA LYS A 82 12.17 -10.20 -10.61
C LYS A 82 10.75 -10.21 -11.17
N VAL A 83 10.16 -9.04 -11.29
CA VAL A 83 8.81 -8.83 -11.83
C VAL A 83 8.83 -7.70 -12.83
N CYS A 84 8.22 -7.91 -14.00
CA CYS A 84 7.95 -6.82 -14.93
C CYS A 84 6.66 -6.12 -14.50
N LEU A 85 6.74 -4.81 -14.25
CA LEU A 85 5.59 -3.94 -14.01
C LEU A 85 5.33 -3.11 -15.27
N THR A 86 4.29 -3.46 -16.02
CA THR A 86 3.87 -2.69 -17.19
C THR A 86 3.13 -1.42 -16.78
N ALA A 87 3.06 -0.42 -17.68
CA ALA A 87 2.27 0.78 -17.43
C ALA A 87 0.79 0.45 -17.16
N LYS A 88 0.23 -0.56 -17.84
CA LYS A 88 -1.14 -1.00 -17.59
C LYS A 88 -1.31 -1.55 -16.16
N GLN A 89 -0.38 -2.38 -15.71
CA GLN A 89 -0.39 -2.95 -14.35
C GLN A 89 -0.21 -1.91 -13.26
N ILE A 90 0.54 -0.84 -13.52
CA ILE A 90 0.66 0.30 -12.60
C ILE A 90 -0.65 1.09 -12.53
N ASN A 91 -1.32 1.31 -13.66
CA ASN A 91 -2.60 2.02 -13.70
C ASN A 91 -3.78 1.16 -13.19
N ASP A 92 -3.64 -0.16 -13.25
CA ASP A 92 -4.58 -1.13 -12.70
C ASP A 92 -3.86 -2.18 -11.84
N PRO A 93 -3.46 -1.81 -10.61
CA PRO A 93 -2.71 -2.71 -9.75
C PRO A 93 -3.58 -3.82 -9.17
N THR A 94 -4.87 -3.85 -9.52
CA THR A 94 -5.73 -4.99 -9.23
C THR A 94 -5.27 -6.25 -9.96
N SER A 95 -4.33 -6.21 -10.91
CA SER A 95 -3.67 -7.41 -11.44
C SER A 95 -2.33 -7.72 -10.76
N LEU A 96 -1.64 -6.72 -10.18
CA LEU A 96 -0.37 -6.89 -9.46
C LEU A 96 -0.58 -7.48 -8.07
N PHE A 97 -1.64 -7.03 -7.40
CA PHE A 97 -2.13 -7.58 -6.14
C PHE A 97 -3.37 -8.49 -6.38
N GLY A 98 -3.58 -8.89 -7.63
CA GLY A 98 -4.84 -9.38 -8.19
C GLY A 98 -5.25 -10.81 -7.94
N SER A 99 -4.32 -11.61 -7.45
CA SER A 99 -4.69 -12.77 -6.65
C SER A 99 -4.68 -12.31 -5.20
N ALA A 100 -5.58 -11.39 -4.86
CA ALA A 100 -5.87 -11.07 -3.49
C ALA A 100 -6.30 -12.37 -2.83
N SER A 101 -5.36 -13.03 -2.14
CA SER A 101 -5.66 -14.16 -1.27
C SER A 101 -6.90 -13.80 -0.47
N PRO A 102 -7.81 -14.75 -0.14
CA PRO A 102 -9.02 -14.45 0.61
C PRO A 102 -8.80 -13.55 1.84
N MET A 103 -7.59 -13.60 2.40
CA MET A 103 -7.05 -12.66 3.41
C MET A 103 -7.15 -11.18 3.03
N GLN A 104 -6.71 -10.78 1.83
CA GLN A 104 -6.67 -9.37 1.40
C GLN A 104 -8.07 -8.77 1.19
N LYS A 105 -9.09 -9.59 0.85
CA LYS A 105 -10.48 -9.10 0.66
C LYS A 105 -11.11 -8.60 1.96
N ASN A 106 -10.68 -9.13 3.11
CA ASN A 106 -11.19 -8.76 4.42
C ASN A 106 -10.26 -7.82 5.19
N CYS A 107 -9.25 -7.26 4.52
CA CYS A 107 -8.33 -6.29 5.09
C CYS A 107 -8.80 -4.86 4.79
N VAL A 108 -8.77 -4.02 5.81
CA VAL A 108 -9.04 -2.58 5.72
C VAL A 108 -7.83 -1.84 6.26
N TYR A 109 -7.42 -0.77 5.58
CA TYR A 109 -6.43 0.16 6.10
C TYR A 109 -7.13 1.13 7.05
N ASP A 110 -6.86 0.99 8.35
CA ASP A 110 -7.30 1.95 9.37
C ASP A 110 -6.75 3.35 9.07
N SER A 111 -5.46 3.39 8.74
CA SER A 111 -4.76 4.59 8.30
C SER A 111 -3.73 4.24 7.24
N PHE A 112 -3.60 5.10 6.26
CA PHE A 112 -2.57 5.04 5.25
C PHE A 112 -2.12 6.46 4.95
N SER A 113 -0.81 6.70 4.93
CA SER A 113 -0.25 7.96 4.53
C SER A 113 0.98 7.74 3.65
N MET A 114 1.09 8.58 2.63
CA MET A 114 2.28 8.78 1.83
C MET A 114 2.60 10.24 1.85
N LYS A 115 3.78 10.59 2.34
CA LYS A 115 4.21 11.97 2.44
C LYS A 115 5.73 12.04 2.41
N ASP A 116 6.27 12.97 1.64
CA ASP A 116 7.72 13.21 1.56
C ASP A 116 8.54 11.92 1.26
N GLY A 117 8.04 11.07 0.37
CA GLY A 117 8.69 9.80 0.02
C GLY A 117 8.66 8.74 1.12
N LYS A 118 7.80 8.88 2.14
CA LYS A 118 7.59 7.92 3.22
C LYS A 118 6.19 7.35 3.20
N ILE A 119 6.05 6.08 3.53
CA ILE A 119 4.77 5.40 3.75
C ILE A 119 4.62 5.12 5.24
N ASP A 120 3.42 5.34 5.77
CA ASP A 120 2.96 4.81 7.06
C ASP A 120 1.57 4.21 6.87
N ALA A 121 1.39 2.98 7.32
CA ALA A 121 0.16 2.24 7.13
C ALA A 121 -0.18 1.42 8.37
N LYS A 122 -1.47 1.41 8.72
CA LYS A 122 -2.06 0.51 9.69
C LYS A 122 -3.23 -0.19 9.03
N MET A 123 -3.27 -1.51 9.16
CA MET A 123 -4.34 -2.32 8.62
C MET A 123 -4.83 -3.33 9.65
N HIS A 124 -6.08 -3.76 9.49
CA HIS A 124 -6.59 -4.94 10.15
C HIS A 124 -7.35 -5.80 9.16
N CYS A 125 -7.33 -7.11 9.38
CA CYS A 125 -8.09 -8.07 8.62
C CYS A 125 -8.85 -9.00 9.57
N THR A 126 -10.10 -9.31 9.25
CA THR A 126 -10.91 -10.24 10.05
C THR A 126 -11.43 -11.37 9.18
N MET A 127 -11.21 -12.61 9.60
CA MET A 127 -11.63 -13.82 8.88
C MET A 127 -12.14 -14.87 9.86
N GLY A 128 -13.45 -14.87 10.10
CA GLY A 128 -14.03 -15.68 11.18
C GLY A 128 -13.39 -15.32 12.51
N ASP A 129 -12.81 -16.31 13.20
CA ASP A 129 -12.12 -16.11 14.48
C ASP A 129 -10.70 -15.53 14.32
N ILE A 130 -10.12 -15.57 13.12
CA ILE A 130 -8.77 -15.09 12.86
C ILE A 130 -8.80 -13.57 12.69
N LYS A 131 -8.01 -12.87 13.50
CA LYS A 131 -7.79 -11.42 13.40
C LYS A 131 -6.33 -11.13 13.12
N VAL A 132 -6.10 -10.29 12.12
CA VAL A 132 -4.79 -9.77 11.74
C VAL A 132 -4.77 -8.28 12.02
N ALA A 133 -3.75 -7.79 12.71
CA ALA A 133 -3.47 -6.37 12.84
C ALA A 133 -2.04 -6.15 12.36
N GLY A 134 -1.83 -5.18 11.48
CA GLY A 134 -0.55 -4.88 10.88
C GLY A 134 -0.23 -3.41 10.88
N THR A 135 1.04 -3.08 11.05
CA THR A 135 1.60 -1.76 10.80
C THR A 135 2.74 -1.90 9.81
N SER A 136 2.86 -0.97 8.87
CA SER A 136 3.97 -0.92 7.94
C SER A 136 4.46 0.51 7.79
N THR A 137 5.77 0.67 7.78
CA THR A 137 6.43 1.94 7.49
C THR A 137 7.43 1.71 6.36
N GLY A 138 7.75 2.75 5.61
CA GLY A 138 8.68 2.59 4.51
C GLY A 138 9.07 3.90 3.84
N THR A 139 9.92 3.76 2.84
CA THR A 139 10.30 4.81 1.91
C THR A 139 9.95 4.39 0.49
N PHE A 140 9.53 5.33 -0.33
CA PHE A 140 9.18 5.08 -1.72
C PHE A 140 9.74 6.19 -2.61
N SER A 141 10.06 5.82 -3.83
CA SER A 141 10.41 6.69 -4.93
C SER A 141 9.93 6.07 -6.24
N ALA A 142 10.13 6.77 -7.34
CA ALA A 142 9.79 6.27 -8.67
C ALA A 142 10.48 4.95 -9.04
N THR A 143 11.67 4.67 -8.49
CA THR A 143 12.53 3.55 -8.89
C THR A 143 12.98 2.66 -7.75
N GLU A 144 12.68 3.01 -6.50
CA GLU A 144 13.09 2.28 -5.30
C GLU A 144 11.98 2.31 -4.25
N MET A 145 11.84 1.22 -3.51
CA MET A 145 10.97 1.13 -2.35
C MET A 145 11.63 0.29 -1.26
N ALA A 146 11.40 0.66 -0.01
CA ALA A 146 11.79 -0.14 1.14
C ALA A 146 10.67 -0.04 2.17
N SER A 147 10.33 -1.16 2.81
CA SER A 147 9.32 -1.17 3.85
C SER A 147 9.63 -2.20 4.91
N GLU A 148 9.22 -1.89 6.13
CA GLU A 148 9.25 -2.76 7.28
C GLU A 148 7.81 -2.92 7.76
N SER A 149 7.43 -4.12 8.13
CA SER A 149 6.06 -4.44 8.54
C SER A 149 6.04 -5.35 9.74
N HIS A 150 5.19 -5.01 10.69
CA HIS A 150 4.90 -5.80 11.87
C HIS A 150 3.45 -6.24 11.79
N SER A 151 3.20 -7.53 11.94
CA SER A 151 1.86 -8.09 11.98
C SER A 151 1.67 -8.92 13.22
N THR A 152 0.46 -8.89 13.77
CA THR A 152 0.00 -9.76 14.84
C THR A 152 -1.24 -10.49 14.35
N ILE A 153 -1.20 -11.81 14.38
CA ILE A 153 -2.27 -12.71 14.02
C ILE A 153 -2.75 -13.39 15.30
N THR A 154 -4.05 -13.36 15.54
CA THR A 154 -4.70 -13.94 16.72
C THR A 154 -5.90 -14.78 16.31
N GLY A 155 -6.39 -15.63 17.21
CA GLY A 155 -7.51 -16.52 16.90
C GLY A 155 -7.11 -17.72 16.03
N LEU A 156 -5.82 -18.07 16.04
CA LEU A 156 -5.35 -19.30 15.39
C LEU A 156 -5.81 -20.52 16.20
N PRO A 157 -5.93 -21.70 15.55
CA PRO A 157 -6.32 -22.94 16.22
C PRO A 157 -5.47 -23.22 17.47
N GLY A 158 -6.07 -23.80 18.50
CA GLY A 158 -5.38 -24.10 19.76
C GLY A 158 -5.03 -22.88 20.61
N GLY A 159 -5.69 -21.73 20.37
CA GLY A 159 -5.43 -20.49 21.12
C GLY A 159 -4.09 -19.84 20.77
N MET A 160 -3.54 -20.15 19.60
CA MET A 160 -2.28 -19.60 19.14
C MET A 160 -2.41 -18.13 18.70
N SER A 161 -1.28 -17.45 18.77
CA SER A 161 -1.05 -16.15 18.15
C SER A 161 0.33 -16.13 17.49
N MET A 162 0.48 -15.31 16.47
CA MET A 162 1.73 -15.16 15.74
C MET A 162 2.05 -13.67 15.57
N LYS A 163 3.27 -13.27 15.90
CA LYS A 163 3.82 -11.97 15.56
C LYS A 163 4.88 -12.15 14.49
N THR A 164 4.81 -11.35 13.44
CA THR A 164 5.73 -11.44 12.30
C THR A 164 6.34 -10.07 12.05
N HIS A 165 7.63 -10.07 11.75
CA HIS A 165 8.36 -8.91 11.30
C HIS A 165 8.95 -9.20 9.93
N MET A 166 8.55 -8.43 8.92
CA MET A 166 9.00 -8.58 7.54
C MET A 166 9.61 -7.30 7.02
N LYS A 167 10.69 -7.45 6.24
CA LYS A 167 11.29 -6.39 5.43
C LYS A 167 11.06 -6.68 3.96
N MET A 168 10.82 -5.63 3.19
CA MET A 168 10.71 -5.69 1.75
C MET A 168 11.50 -4.56 1.11
N ASP A 169 12.31 -4.88 0.12
CA ASP A 169 13.05 -3.94 -0.72
C ASP A 169 12.64 -4.15 -2.17
N GLY A 170 12.57 -3.06 -2.93
CA GLY A 170 12.25 -3.09 -4.35
C GLY A 170 13.11 -2.10 -5.12
N LYS A 171 13.68 -2.53 -6.23
CA LYS A 171 14.50 -1.69 -7.10
C LYS A 171 14.17 -1.91 -8.57
N ARG A 172 13.95 -0.82 -9.30
CA ARG A 172 13.82 -0.85 -10.76
C ARG A 172 15.18 -1.15 -11.40
N LEU A 173 15.20 -2.20 -12.21
CA LEU A 173 16.37 -2.65 -12.98
C LEU A 173 16.44 -2.04 -14.38
N GLY A 174 15.34 -1.48 -14.90
CA GLY A 174 15.27 -0.89 -16.23
C GLY A 174 13.97 -1.24 -16.94
N GLU A 175 13.99 -1.25 -18.28
CA GLU A 175 12.85 -1.70 -19.09
C GLU A 175 12.66 -3.22 -19.00
N CYS A 176 11.42 -3.67 -19.10
CA CYS A 176 11.14 -5.11 -19.19
C CYS A 176 11.70 -5.70 -20.49
N GLN A 177 12.32 -6.88 -20.41
CA GLN A 177 12.74 -7.59 -21.60
C GLN A 177 11.61 -8.49 -22.13
N PRO A 178 11.59 -8.82 -23.43
CA PRO A 178 10.55 -9.67 -24.02
C PRO A 178 10.36 -11.04 -23.33
N GLY A 179 11.39 -11.57 -22.67
CA GLY A 179 11.33 -12.83 -21.90
C GLY A 179 10.84 -12.69 -20.46
N ASP A 180 10.71 -11.47 -19.94
CA ASP A 180 10.30 -11.19 -18.55
C ASP A 180 8.78 -11.04 -18.39
N ILE A 181 8.06 -10.97 -19.51
CA ILE A 181 6.62 -10.77 -19.59
C ILE A 181 5.93 -12.13 -19.52
N LYS A 182 5.16 -12.39 -18.46
CA LYS A 182 4.42 -13.66 -18.35
C LYS A 182 3.19 -13.63 -19.26
N PRO A 183 2.74 -14.78 -19.79
CA PRO A 183 1.48 -14.87 -20.53
C PRO A 183 0.33 -14.35 -19.66
N GLY A 184 -0.25 -13.21 -20.01
CA GLY A 184 -1.27 -12.51 -19.23
C GLY A 184 -1.01 -11.00 -19.04
N ASP A 185 0.23 -10.54 -19.22
CA ASP A 185 0.63 -9.15 -18.93
C ASP A 185 0.27 -8.14 -20.06
N THR A 186 -0.49 -8.56 -21.08
CA THR A 186 -0.92 -7.79 -22.25
C THR A 186 0.22 -7.07 -23.00
N LYS A 187 0.71 -7.75 -24.04
CA LYS A 187 1.44 -7.18 -25.18
C LYS A 187 0.76 -5.88 -25.66
N ALA A 188 1.43 -4.73 -25.51
CA ALA A 188 1.13 -3.52 -26.29
C ALA A 188 1.68 -3.71 -27.73
N PRO A 189 1.07 -3.07 -28.74
CA PRO A 189 1.05 -3.60 -30.11
C PRO A 189 2.43 -3.56 -30.77
N ALA A 190 2.68 -4.54 -31.63
CA ALA A 190 3.77 -4.42 -32.59
C ALA A 190 3.38 -3.32 -33.57
N ALA A 191 4.18 -2.27 -33.66
CA ALA A 191 4.13 -1.33 -34.77
C ALA A 191 4.51 -2.11 -36.04
N GLY A 192 3.56 -2.20 -36.97
CA GLY A 192 3.80 -2.45 -38.39
C GLY A 192 3.54 -1.16 -39.14
#